data_AF-A0AAE9SFY8-F1
#
_entry.id   AF-A0AAE9SFY8-F1
#
_cell.length_a   1.000
_cell.length_b   1.000
_cell.length_c   1.000
_cell.angle_alpha   90.00
_cell.angle_beta   90.00
_cell.angle_gamma   90.00
#
_symmetry.space_group_name_H-M   'P 1'
#
loop_
_entity.id
_entity.type
_entity.pdbx_description
1 polymer ?
#
loop_
_entity_poly.entity_id
_entity_poly.type
_entity_poly.pdbx_seq_one_letter_code
_entity_poly.pdbx_strand_id
1 'polypeptide(L)'
;MKILSENSPLKYLPRELKGEQLLIFDSIRITFEMIEHNYSCLEERLLRISKPENRKEEVSTIFNYAWNIIDQTSRFIKIYKELPSDSNYEVLNSIKHVNSFRNTLQHLNERINESLLKNRSPFYGILIWFYKNAVTNEINPMTLISGIEYGPNLKFTMPDLTQSNKEINHIWLQTVDKNKIIRTDLSQIILDLKSICEQNEEKLIELCNNKGFKLCDWTKRKDIMIRIKQEPKKE
;
A
#
# COMPACT_ATOMS: atom_id res chain seq x y z
N MET A 1 -1.80 0.76 10.83
CA MET A 1 -3.19 1.21 10.53
C MET A 1 -3.93 0.10 9.80
N LYS A 2 -5.22 -0.13 10.06
CA LYS A 2 -6.05 -1.13 9.34
C LYS A 2 -7.03 -0.44 8.39
N ILE A 3 -7.08 -0.94 7.15
CA ILE A 3 -8.07 -0.71 6.09
C ILE A 3 -9.33 -1.55 6.36
N LEU A 4 -9.18 -2.86 6.55
CA LEU A 4 -10.25 -3.81 6.82
C LEU A 4 -10.52 -3.93 8.32
N SER A 5 -11.78 -3.77 8.71
CA SER A 5 -12.21 -4.03 10.07
C SER A 5 -12.28 -5.55 10.36
N GLU A 6 -12.29 -5.93 11.65
CA GLU A 6 -12.44 -7.35 12.01
C GLU A 6 -13.76 -7.95 11.52
N ASN A 7 -14.81 -7.13 11.52
CA ASN A 7 -16.16 -7.52 11.10
C ASN A 7 -16.50 -7.09 9.66
N SER A 8 -15.48 -6.83 8.83
CA SER A 8 -15.67 -6.40 7.45
C SER A 8 -16.57 -7.39 6.68
N PRO A 9 -17.61 -6.93 5.97
CA PRO A 9 -18.45 -7.81 5.14
C PRO A 9 -17.66 -8.45 3.99
N LEU A 10 -16.51 -7.90 3.59
CA LEU A 10 -15.61 -8.52 2.62
C LEU A 10 -15.00 -9.84 3.13
N LYS A 11 -14.97 -10.05 4.45
CA LYS A 11 -14.57 -11.34 5.05
C LYS A 11 -15.70 -12.38 5.05
N TYR A 12 -16.95 -11.95 4.85
CA TYR A 12 -18.18 -12.73 5.03
C TYR A 12 -19.15 -12.60 3.84
N LEU A 13 -18.64 -12.58 2.60
CA LEU A 13 -19.45 -12.30 1.41
C LEU A 13 -20.73 -13.17 1.32
N PRO A 14 -21.86 -12.62 0.88
CA PRO A 14 -23.09 -13.41 0.72
C PRO A 14 -22.97 -14.44 -0.41
N ARG A 15 -23.49 -15.65 -0.19
CA ARG A 15 -23.41 -16.75 -1.18
C ARG A 15 -24.23 -16.50 -2.44
N GLU A 16 -25.18 -15.58 -2.35
CA GLU A 16 -26.11 -15.20 -3.39
C GLU A 16 -25.47 -14.31 -4.47
N LEU A 17 -24.27 -13.76 -4.22
CA LEU A 17 -23.50 -13.08 -5.26
C LEU A 17 -23.11 -14.04 -6.37
N LYS A 18 -23.01 -13.51 -7.60
CA LYS A 18 -22.50 -14.29 -8.73
C LYS A 18 -21.05 -14.69 -8.46
N GLY A 19 -20.65 -15.85 -8.98
CA GLY A 19 -19.30 -16.40 -8.77
C GLY A 19 -18.18 -15.42 -9.12
N GLU A 20 -18.31 -14.70 -10.24
CA GLU A 20 -17.34 -13.66 -10.64
C GLU A 20 -17.24 -12.51 -9.63
N GLN A 21 -18.38 -12.01 -9.13
CA GLN A 21 -18.40 -10.95 -8.12
C GLN A 21 -17.76 -11.41 -6.81
N LEU A 22 -18.02 -12.66 -6.39
CA LEU A 22 -17.37 -13.25 -5.22
C LEU A 22 -15.84 -13.24 -5.36
N LEU A 23 -15.33 -13.65 -6.52
CA LEU A 23 -13.89 -13.69 -6.79
C LEU A 23 -13.28 -12.29 -6.82
N ILE A 24 -13.97 -11.30 -7.39
CA ILE A 24 -13.50 -9.91 -7.43
C ILE A 24 -13.46 -9.32 -6.01
N PHE A 25 -14.53 -9.48 -5.22
CA PHE A 25 -14.56 -8.97 -3.85
C PHE A 25 -13.52 -9.67 -2.94
N ASP A 26 -13.31 -10.98 -3.09
CA ASP A 26 -12.27 -11.68 -2.33
C ASP A 26 -10.86 -11.25 -2.77
N SER A 27 -10.66 -10.98 -4.07
CA SER A 27 -9.40 -10.41 -4.56
C SER A 27 -9.14 -9.01 -3.99
N ILE A 28 -10.18 -8.17 -3.87
CA ILE A 28 -10.11 -6.87 -3.19
C ILE A 28 -9.71 -7.05 -1.72
N ARG A 29 -10.35 -7.99 -1.00
CA ARG A 29 -10.03 -8.30 0.41
C ARG A 29 -8.56 -8.66 0.57
N ILE A 30 -8.06 -9.66 -0.17
CA ILE A 30 -6.64 -10.07 -0.07
C ILE A 30 -5.72 -8.91 -0.42
N THR A 31 -6.06 -8.10 -1.42
CA THR A 31 -5.23 -6.95 -1.81
C THR A 31 -5.12 -5.92 -0.67
N PHE A 32 -6.22 -5.63 0.04
CA PHE A 32 -6.17 -4.79 1.23
C PHE A 32 -5.31 -5.40 2.34
N GLU A 33 -5.48 -6.69 2.66
CA GLU A 33 -4.67 -7.39 3.67
C GLU A 33 -3.18 -7.34 3.34
N MET A 34 -2.81 -7.53 2.07
CA MET A 34 -1.43 -7.40 1.61
C MET A 34 -0.90 -5.97 1.78
N ILE A 35 -1.67 -4.95 1.41
CA ILE A 35 -1.26 -3.54 1.55
C ILE A 35 -1.08 -3.18 3.03
N GLU A 36 -2.01 -3.57 3.90
CA GLU A 36 -1.94 -3.37 5.35
C GLU A 36 -0.69 -4.00 5.95
N HIS A 37 -0.39 -5.24 5.57
CA HIS A 37 0.79 -5.95 6.04
C HIS A 37 2.07 -5.20 5.64
N ASN A 38 2.19 -4.83 4.36
CA ASN A 38 3.35 -4.10 3.87
C ASN A 38 3.51 -2.74 4.57
N TYR A 39 2.42 -1.98 4.75
CA TYR A 39 2.47 -0.70 5.45
C TYR A 39 2.84 -0.85 6.92
N SER A 40 2.30 -1.85 7.61
CA SER A 40 2.60 -2.08 9.03
C SER A 40 4.07 -2.46 9.23
N CYS A 41 4.60 -3.37 8.39
CA CYS A 41 6.02 -3.72 8.42
C CYS A 41 6.94 -2.54 8.04
N LEU A 42 6.51 -1.68 7.10
CA LEU A 42 7.23 -0.46 6.77
C LEU A 42 7.28 0.50 7.96
N GLU A 43 6.13 0.82 8.54
CA GLU A 43 5.98 1.73 9.68
C GLU A 43 6.82 1.25 10.88
N GLU A 44 6.74 -0.03 11.22
CA GLU A 44 7.53 -0.64 12.31
C GLU A 44 9.05 -0.52 12.06
N ARG A 45 9.50 -0.80 10.84
CA ARG A 45 10.92 -0.73 10.50
C ARG A 45 11.44 0.70 10.50
N LEU A 46 10.65 1.65 9.97
CA LEU A 46 10.99 3.08 10.01
C LEU A 46 11.06 3.58 11.46
N LEU A 47 10.12 3.17 12.32
CA LEU A 47 10.18 3.46 13.75
C LEU A 47 11.45 2.92 14.41
N ARG A 48 11.81 1.67 14.09
CA ARG A 48 13.03 1.05 14.63
C ARG A 48 14.28 1.83 14.26
N ILE A 49 14.47 2.16 12.98
CA ILE A 49 15.68 2.88 12.51
C ILE A 49 15.67 4.36 12.90
N SER A 50 14.53 4.91 13.31
CA SER A 50 14.46 6.28 13.83
C SER A 50 15.08 6.42 15.22
N LYS A 51 15.26 5.31 15.94
CA LYS A 51 15.84 5.29 17.29
C LYS A 51 17.38 5.26 17.21
N PRO A 52 18.10 6.12 17.97
CA PRO A 52 19.57 6.25 17.89
C PRO A 52 20.37 4.96 18.13
N GLU A 53 19.75 3.99 18.81
CA GLU A 53 20.32 2.73 19.28
C GLU A 53 20.57 1.73 18.12
N ASN A 54 19.87 1.90 16.99
CA ASN A 54 19.81 0.92 15.92
C ASN A 54 20.73 1.32 14.75
N ARG A 55 21.81 0.55 14.54
CA ARG A 55 22.84 0.83 13.52
C ARG A 55 22.76 -0.01 12.24
N LYS A 56 21.95 -1.07 12.20
CA LYS A 56 21.88 -1.97 11.04
C LYS A 56 20.52 -1.93 10.36
N GLU A 57 20.55 -1.59 9.08
CA GLU A 57 19.37 -1.36 8.27
C GLU A 57 19.27 -2.44 7.18
N GLU A 58 18.12 -3.11 7.11
CA GLU A 58 17.76 -3.87 5.92
C GLU A 58 17.07 -2.94 4.93
N VAL A 59 17.87 -2.02 4.37
CA VAL A 59 17.38 -0.97 3.45
C VAL A 59 16.58 -1.58 2.31
N SER A 60 17.09 -2.65 1.69
CA SER A 60 16.39 -3.38 0.62
C SER A 60 15.00 -3.86 1.04
N THR A 61 14.87 -4.42 2.24
CA THR A 61 13.59 -4.90 2.79
C THR A 61 12.62 -3.74 3.02
N ILE A 62 13.09 -2.61 3.55
CA ILE A 62 12.27 -1.40 3.76
C ILE A 62 11.73 -0.87 2.43
N PHE A 63 12.58 -0.72 1.42
CA PHE A 63 12.16 -0.29 0.09
C PHE A 63 11.22 -1.29 -0.58
N ASN A 64 11.44 -2.60 -0.38
CA ASN A 64 10.54 -3.63 -0.88
C ASN A 64 9.11 -3.46 -0.32
N TYR A 65 8.94 -3.16 0.96
CA TYR A 65 7.59 -2.89 1.51
C TYR A 65 6.95 -1.64 0.89
N ALA A 66 7.71 -0.54 0.78
CA ALA A 66 7.23 0.70 0.15
C ALA A 66 6.77 0.47 -1.30
N TRP A 67 7.55 -0.29 -2.06
CA TRP A 67 7.25 -0.62 -3.46
C TRP A 67 6.03 -1.53 -3.59
N ASN A 68 5.89 -2.52 -2.71
CA ASN A 68 4.73 -3.41 -2.73
C ASN A 68 3.44 -2.65 -2.43
N ILE A 69 3.44 -1.62 -1.57
CA ILE A 69 2.24 -0.77 -1.36
C ILE A 69 1.80 -0.13 -2.68
N ILE A 70 2.73 0.44 -3.45
CA ILE A 70 2.43 1.06 -4.75
C ILE A 70 1.92 0.02 -5.76
N ASP A 71 2.61 -1.12 -5.89
CA ASP A 71 2.23 -2.14 -6.88
C ASP A 71 0.86 -2.76 -6.55
N GLN A 72 0.61 -3.11 -5.28
CA GLN A 72 -0.68 -3.65 -4.86
C GLN A 72 -1.80 -2.62 -4.98
N THR A 73 -1.55 -1.34 -4.71
CA THR A 73 -2.55 -0.27 -4.93
C THR A 73 -2.88 -0.13 -6.42
N SER A 74 -1.88 -0.24 -7.30
CA SER A 74 -2.10 -0.25 -8.76
C SER A 74 -2.94 -1.45 -9.21
N ARG A 75 -2.70 -2.64 -8.65
CA ARG A 75 -3.51 -3.84 -8.90
C ARG A 75 -4.93 -3.69 -8.36
N PHE A 76 -5.10 -3.13 -7.16
CA PHE A 76 -6.40 -2.84 -6.56
C PHE A 76 -7.26 -1.98 -7.50
N ILE A 77 -6.70 -0.90 -8.06
CA ILE A 77 -7.42 -0.03 -9.02
C ILE A 77 -7.94 -0.83 -10.22
N LYS A 78 -7.20 -1.83 -10.71
CA LYS A 78 -7.62 -2.66 -11.84
C LYS A 78 -8.72 -3.63 -11.42
N ILE A 79 -8.52 -4.37 -10.32
CA ILE A 79 -9.50 -5.33 -9.80
C ILE A 79 -10.84 -4.63 -9.48
N TYR A 80 -10.78 -3.46 -8.83
CA TYR A 80 -11.98 -2.70 -8.46
C TYR A 80 -12.80 -2.26 -9.69
N LYS A 81 -12.15 -2.01 -10.82
CA LYS A 81 -12.82 -1.62 -12.07
C LYS A 81 -13.58 -2.76 -12.76
N GLU A 82 -13.44 -3.99 -12.28
CA GLU A 82 -14.25 -5.12 -12.75
C GLU A 82 -15.61 -5.18 -12.04
N LEU A 83 -15.81 -4.41 -10.95
CA LEU A 83 -17.12 -4.28 -10.31
C LEU A 83 -18.01 -3.30 -11.09
N PRO A 84 -19.34 -3.51 -11.17
CA PRO A 84 -20.25 -2.53 -11.75
C PRO A 84 -20.15 -1.16 -11.05
N SER A 85 -20.18 -0.06 -11.82
CA SER A 85 -20.15 1.30 -11.29
C SER A 85 -21.00 2.26 -12.11
N ASP A 86 -21.91 2.97 -11.42
CA ASP A 86 -22.73 4.03 -12.02
C ASP A 86 -22.01 5.40 -12.05
N SER A 87 -20.88 5.52 -11.34
CA SER A 87 -20.15 6.78 -11.15
C SER A 87 -18.77 6.80 -11.83
N ASN A 88 -18.57 5.96 -12.85
CA ASN A 88 -17.30 5.85 -13.58
C ASN A 88 -16.07 5.74 -12.64
N TYR A 89 -16.24 5.02 -11.52
CA TYR A 89 -15.19 4.78 -10.52
C TYR A 89 -14.55 6.08 -9.95
N GLU A 90 -15.35 7.13 -9.72
CA GLU A 90 -14.90 8.36 -9.08
C GLU A 90 -14.26 8.14 -7.69
N VAL A 91 -14.73 7.12 -6.96
CA VAL A 91 -14.19 6.71 -5.65
C VAL A 91 -12.69 6.40 -5.70
N LEU A 92 -12.16 6.01 -6.87
CA LEU A 92 -10.73 5.72 -7.04
C LEU A 92 -9.87 6.97 -7.30
N ASN A 93 -10.46 8.16 -7.50
CA ASN A 93 -9.76 9.36 -7.92
C ASN A 93 -8.58 9.74 -7.00
N SER A 94 -8.75 9.57 -5.69
CA SER A 94 -7.72 9.85 -4.68
C SER A 94 -6.44 9.04 -4.91
N ILE A 95 -6.55 7.78 -5.36
CA ILE A 95 -5.41 6.88 -5.55
C ILE A 95 -4.99 6.68 -7.01
N LYS A 96 -5.72 7.23 -8.00
CA LYS A 96 -5.41 7.06 -9.44
C LYS A 96 -3.97 7.48 -9.81
N HIS A 97 -3.42 8.48 -9.10
CA HIS A 97 -2.06 8.97 -9.31
C HIS A 97 -0.98 7.89 -9.11
N VAL A 98 -1.26 6.86 -8.30
CA VAL A 98 -0.33 5.75 -8.03
C VAL A 98 0.08 5.02 -9.30
N ASN A 99 -0.80 4.91 -10.29
CA ASN A 99 -0.46 4.26 -11.57
C ASN A 99 0.68 4.98 -12.31
N SER A 100 0.67 6.32 -12.32
CA SER A 100 1.76 7.11 -12.93
C SER A 100 3.07 6.91 -12.18
N PHE A 101 3.01 6.88 -10.84
CA PHE A 101 4.16 6.63 -9.99
C PHE A 101 4.73 5.22 -10.21
N ARG A 102 3.86 4.21 -10.22
CA ARG A 102 4.21 2.80 -10.47
C ARG A 102 4.82 2.60 -11.85
N ASN A 103 4.29 3.24 -12.89
CA ASN A 103 4.86 3.18 -14.23
C ASN A 103 6.27 3.78 -14.27
N THR A 104 6.50 4.88 -13.56
CA THR A 104 7.85 5.45 -13.43
C THR A 104 8.82 4.43 -12.84
N LEU A 105 8.40 3.70 -11.79
CA LEU A 105 9.22 2.66 -11.18
C LEU A 105 9.43 1.45 -12.10
N GLN A 106 8.40 0.99 -12.81
CA GLN A 106 8.52 -0.18 -13.68
C GLN A 106 9.47 0.07 -14.86
N HIS A 107 9.45 1.27 -15.43
CA HIS A 107 10.31 1.65 -16.56
C HIS A 107 11.63 2.29 -16.12
N LEU A 108 12.06 2.10 -14.86
CA LEU A 108 13.34 2.60 -14.35
C LEU A 108 14.54 2.02 -15.14
N ASN A 109 14.44 0.78 -15.62
CA ASN A 109 15.46 0.13 -16.46
C ASN A 109 15.69 0.87 -17.79
N GLU A 110 14.63 1.34 -18.43
CA GLU A 110 14.69 2.14 -19.66
C GLU A 110 15.24 3.56 -19.39
N ARG A 111 15.29 3.96 -18.12
CA ARG A 111 15.60 5.31 -17.66
C ARG A 111 16.89 5.39 -16.84
N ILE A 112 17.71 4.33 -16.82
CA ILE A 112 18.97 4.30 -16.06
C ILE A 112 19.83 5.54 -16.37
N ASN A 113 20.00 5.89 -17.65
CA ASN A 113 20.82 7.04 -18.04
C ASN A 113 20.22 8.39 -17.59
N GLU A 114 18.90 8.52 -17.56
CA GLU A 114 18.23 9.77 -17.18
C GLU A 114 18.11 9.92 -15.66
N SER A 115 17.63 8.88 -14.98
CA SER A 115 17.40 8.90 -13.52
C SER A 115 18.69 8.72 -12.72
N LEU A 116 19.56 7.78 -13.10
CA LEU A 116 20.79 7.47 -12.35
C LEU A 116 21.94 8.42 -12.69
N LEU A 117 22.22 8.64 -13.98
CA LEU A 117 23.43 9.37 -14.40
C LEU A 117 23.24 10.88 -14.47
N LYS A 118 22.11 11.37 -15.01
CA LYS A 118 21.84 12.82 -15.12
C LYS A 118 21.38 13.43 -13.79
N ASN A 119 20.39 12.81 -13.14
CA ASN A 119 19.81 13.35 -11.91
C ASN A 119 20.52 12.91 -10.63
N ARG A 120 21.48 11.97 -10.74
CA ARG A 120 22.22 11.41 -9.59
C ARG A 120 21.30 10.94 -8.46
N SER A 121 20.10 10.49 -8.84
CA SER A 121 19.11 10.00 -7.90
C SER A 121 19.34 8.51 -7.64
N PRO A 122 19.13 8.04 -6.41
CA PRO A 122 19.13 6.61 -6.11
C PRO A 122 18.07 5.90 -6.95
N PHE A 123 18.43 4.72 -7.46
CA PHE A 123 17.61 3.98 -8.43
C PHE A 123 16.27 3.53 -7.84
N TYR A 124 16.25 3.05 -6.59
CA TYR A 124 15.03 2.59 -5.93
C TYR A 124 14.30 3.70 -5.15
N GLY A 125 14.82 4.92 -5.21
CA GLY A 125 14.23 6.12 -4.63
C GLY A 125 14.75 6.50 -3.24
N ILE A 126 14.03 7.42 -2.62
CA ILE A 126 14.30 7.98 -1.30
C ILE A 126 13.03 7.88 -0.47
N LEU A 127 13.14 7.33 0.74
CA LEU A 127 12.07 7.38 1.72
C LEU A 127 12.31 8.57 2.65
N ILE A 128 11.27 9.35 2.89
CA ILE A 128 11.27 10.48 3.82
C ILE A 128 10.12 10.27 4.78
N TRP A 129 10.35 10.38 6.08
CA TRP A 129 9.28 10.30 7.09
C TRP A 129 9.54 11.25 8.24
N PHE A 130 8.51 11.51 9.04
CA PHE A 130 8.58 12.46 10.14
C PHE A 130 8.43 11.71 11.46
N TYR A 131 9.55 11.52 12.14
CA TYR A 131 9.61 10.84 13.43
C TYR A 131 9.33 11.82 14.56
N LYS A 132 8.27 11.56 15.34
CA LYS A 132 7.93 12.31 16.54
C LYS A 132 8.43 11.54 17.76
N ASN A 133 9.37 12.13 18.49
CA ASN A 133 9.92 11.53 19.71
C ASN A 133 8.84 11.51 20.81
N ALA A 134 8.52 10.33 21.33
CA ALA A 134 7.47 10.18 22.35
C ALA A 134 7.77 10.89 23.68
N VAL A 135 9.05 11.16 23.99
CA VAL A 135 9.49 11.81 25.23
C VAL A 135 9.61 13.31 25.07
N THR A 136 10.31 13.78 24.02
CA THR A 136 10.58 15.22 23.83
C THR A 136 9.47 15.92 23.03
N ASN A 137 8.58 15.16 22.38
CA ASN A 137 7.57 15.67 21.45
C ASN A 137 8.14 16.38 20.21
N GLU A 138 9.47 16.36 20.04
CA GLU A 138 10.18 16.92 18.88
C GLU A 138 9.93 16.07 17.64
N ILE A 139 9.87 16.74 16.49
CA ILE A 139 9.65 16.09 15.20
C ILE A 139 10.90 16.23 14.37
N ASN A 140 11.47 15.08 14.01
CA ASN A 140 12.67 14.97 13.21
C ASN A 140 12.32 14.41 11.83
N PRO A 141 12.54 15.17 10.73
CA PRO A 141 12.46 14.61 9.40
C PRO A 141 13.64 13.64 9.20
N MET A 142 13.32 12.43 8.80
CA MET A 142 14.27 11.35 8.58
C MET A 142 14.28 10.99 7.09
N THR A 143 15.44 10.57 6.58
CA THR A 143 15.60 10.20 5.17
C THR A 143 16.40 8.91 5.06
N LEU A 144 15.93 8.00 4.20
CA LEU A 144 16.61 6.77 3.85
C LEU A 144 16.79 6.70 2.33
N ILE A 145 18.03 6.43 1.91
CA ILE A 145 18.44 6.41 0.51
C ILE A 145 18.72 4.96 0.09
N SER A 146 18.16 4.51 -1.02
CA SER A 146 18.23 3.11 -1.45
C SER A 146 19.58 2.67 -2.05
N GLY A 147 20.68 3.39 -1.80
CA GLY A 147 21.95 3.25 -2.50
C GLY A 147 22.98 4.31 -2.11
N ILE A 148 23.90 4.62 -3.03
CA ILE A 148 24.93 5.63 -2.80
C ILE A 148 24.33 7.03 -2.92
N GLU A 149 24.57 7.86 -1.91
CA GLU A 149 24.19 9.27 -1.87
C GLU A 149 25.18 10.11 -2.69
N TYR A 150 24.66 11.04 -3.52
CA TYR A 150 25.49 11.92 -4.35
C TYR A 150 24.83 13.31 -4.50
N GLY A 151 24.50 13.95 -3.38
CA GLY A 151 23.86 15.25 -3.28
C GLY A 151 22.38 15.25 -3.68
N PRO A 152 21.49 14.49 -3.02
CA PRO A 152 20.10 14.43 -3.38
C PRO A 152 19.46 15.80 -3.16
N ASN A 153 18.74 16.28 -4.17
CA ASN A 153 17.96 17.50 -4.05
C ASN A 153 16.71 17.24 -3.19
N LEU A 154 16.88 17.29 -1.88
CA LEU A 154 15.81 17.14 -0.89
C LEU A 154 15.26 18.52 -0.56
N LYS A 155 14.15 18.88 -1.21
CA LYS A 155 13.35 20.04 -0.82
C LYS A 155 11.94 19.57 -0.48
N PHE A 156 11.50 19.91 0.73
CA PHE A 156 10.15 19.66 1.16
C PHE A 156 9.73 20.62 2.26
N THR A 157 8.44 20.90 2.31
CA THR A 157 7.82 21.62 3.41
C THR A 157 7.38 20.60 4.44
N MET A 158 7.67 20.88 5.71
CA MET A 158 7.22 20.04 6.81
C MET A 158 5.67 20.03 6.86
N PRO A 159 5.02 18.86 6.91
CA PRO A 159 3.57 18.80 7.08
C PRO A 159 3.19 19.34 8.46
N ASP A 160 1.96 19.85 8.59
CA ASP A 160 1.41 20.21 9.89
C ASP A 160 1.12 18.95 10.70
N LEU A 161 1.87 18.78 11.79
CA LEU A 161 1.82 17.62 12.68
C LEU A 161 1.41 17.98 14.10
N THR A 162 0.89 19.19 14.32
CA THR A 162 0.48 19.71 15.62
C THR A 162 -0.53 18.79 16.33
N GLN A 163 -1.44 18.17 15.57
CA GLN A 163 -2.49 17.29 16.10
C GLN A 163 -2.13 15.79 16.04
N SER A 164 -0.96 15.42 15.54
CA SER A 164 -0.63 14.00 15.40
C SER A 164 -0.14 13.38 16.71
N ASN A 165 -0.70 12.23 17.06
CA ASN A 165 -0.29 11.42 18.20
C ASN A 165 0.57 10.20 17.79
N LYS A 166 0.94 10.07 16.51
CA LYS A 166 1.76 8.96 16.02
C LYS A 166 3.24 9.28 16.09
N GLU A 167 4.06 8.27 16.38
CA GLU A 167 5.52 8.39 16.30
C GLU A 167 6.02 8.47 14.86
N ILE A 168 5.41 7.71 13.94
CA ILE A 168 5.70 7.80 12.50
C ILE A 168 4.57 8.56 11.81
N ASN A 169 4.94 9.63 11.12
CA ASN A 169 4.04 10.49 10.37
C ASN A 169 4.51 10.62 8.94
N HIS A 170 3.56 10.63 8.00
CA HIS A 170 3.76 10.74 6.54
C HIS A 170 4.97 9.99 6.02
N ILE A 171 4.76 8.84 5.40
CA ILE A 171 5.85 8.11 4.75
C ILE A 171 5.84 8.44 3.27
N TRP A 172 6.80 9.24 2.84
CA TRP A 172 6.94 9.66 1.45
C TRP A 172 7.93 8.78 0.71
N LEU A 173 7.53 8.32 -0.47
CA LEU A 173 8.43 7.71 -1.43
C LEU A 173 8.69 8.71 -2.57
N GLN A 174 9.95 9.08 -2.74
CA GLN A 174 10.42 9.98 -3.78
C GLN A 174 11.22 9.20 -4.83
N THR A 175 11.00 9.53 -6.10
CA THR A 175 11.79 9.02 -7.23
C THR A 175 11.87 10.09 -8.33
N VAL A 176 12.47 9.74 -9.46
CA VAL A 176 12.63 10.62 -10.62
C VAL A 176 11.86 10.07 -11.81
N ASP A 177 10.96 10.88 -12.34
CA ASP A 177 10.32 10.68 -13.65
C ASP A 177 10.99 11.60 -14.67
N LYS A 178 11.83 11.01 -15.53
CA LYS A 178 12.67 11.72 -16.51
C LYS A 178 13.60 12.73 -15.82
N ASN A 179 13.22 14.02 -15.80
CA ASN A 179 13.98 15.10 -15.15
C ASN A 179 13.21 15.73 -13.97
N LYS A 180 12.08 15.15 -13.58
CA LYS A 180 11.21 15.69 -12.54
C LYS A 180 11.25 14.79 -11.32
N ILE A 181 11.54 15.39 -10.17
CA ILE A 181 11.33 14.73 -8.88
C ILE A 181 9.83 14.55 -8.68
N ILE A 182 9.42 13.31 -8.48
CA ILE A 182 8.05 12.95 -8.14
C ILE A 182 8.04 12.31 -6.76
N ARG A 183 6.93 12.47 -6.05
CA ARG A 183 6.75 11.95 -4.70
C ARG A 183 5.32 11.49 -4.52
N THR A 184 5.15 10.46 -3.71
CA THR A 184 3.84 9.98 -3.28
C THR A 184 3.85 9.74 -1.77
N ASP A 185 2.73 10.01 -1.12
CA ASP A 185 2.55 9.80 0.32
C ASP A 185 1.88 8.45 0.56
N LEU A 186 2.66 7.48 1.04
CA LEU A 186 2.18 6.13 1.32
C LEU A 186 1.17 6.13 2.47
N SER A 187 1.34 7.00 3.46
CA SER A 187 0.39 7.12 4.57
C SER A 187 -0.97 7.63 4.09
N GLN A 188 -0.98 8.61 3.18
CA GLN A 188 -2.22 9.10 2.57
C GLN A 188 -2.89 8.03 1.70
N ILE A 189 -2.11 7.26 0.93
CA ILE A 189 -2.66 6.14 0.14
C ILE A 189 -3.42 5.15 1.04
N ILE A 190 -2.88 4.81 2.22
CA ILE A 190 -3.60 3.88 3.12
C ILE A 190 -4.88 4.51 3.68
N LEU A 191 -4.89 5.82 3.99
CA LEU A 191 -6.10 6.53 4.42
C LEU A 191 -7.16 6.54 3.31
N ASP A 192 -6.75 6.82 2.08
CA ASP A 192 -7.63 6.83 0.93
C ASP A 192 -8.21 5.44 0.66
N LEU A 193 -7.38 4.39 0.69
CA LEU A 193 -7.83 3.00 0.55
C LEU A 193 -8.81 2.60 1.65
N LYS A 194 -8.59 3.05 2.88
CA LYS A 194 -9.53 2.82 3.99
C LYS A 194 -10.89 3.47 3.71
N SER A 195 -10.91 4.72 3.27
CA SER A 195 -12.16 5.39 2.91
C SER A 195 -12.87 4.69 1.74
N ILE A 196 -12.12 4.23 0.74
CA ILE A 196 -12.67 3.46 -0.39
C ILE A 196 -13.26 2.13 0.10
N CYS A 197 -12.58 1.46 1.04
CA CYS A 197 -13.06 0.22 1.65
C CYS A 197 -14.38 0.45 2.38
N GLU A 198 -14.45 1.46 3.25
CA GLU A 198 -15.65 1.82 4.02
C GLU A 198 -16.84 2.10 3.10
N GLN A 199 -16.67 2.93 2.07
CA GLN A 199 -17.71 3.22 1.08
C GLN A 199 -18.18 1.97 0.30
N ASN A 200 -17.26 1.05 0.00
CA ASN A 200 -17.59 -0.20 -0.68
C ASN A 200 -18.34 -1.17 0.23
N GLU A 201 -17.94 -1.26 1.49
CA GLU A 201 -18.60 -2.09 2.51
C GLU A 201 -20.02 -1.59 2.79
N GLU A 202 -20.22 -0.28 2.89
CA GLU A 202 -21.55 0.34 3.04
C GLU A 202 -22.49 -0.07 1.89
N LYS A 203 -22.04 0.06 0.64
CA LYS A 203 -22.83 -0.34 -0.54
C LYS A 203 -23.13 -1.84 -0.56
N LEU A 204 -22.17 -2.67 -0.16
CA LEU A 204 -22.37 -4.10 -0.07
C LEU A 204 -23.41 -4.46 1.00
N ILE A 205 -23.35 -3.83 2.17
CA ILE A 205 -24.33 -4.01 3.25
C ILE A 205 -25.72 -3.55 2.81
N GLU A 206 -25.83 -2.40 2.15
CA GLU A 206 -27.08 -1.89 1.60
C GLU A 206 -27.68 -2.88 0.58
N LEU A 207 -26.85 -3.40 -0.34
CA LEU A 207 -27.27 -4.43 -1.29
C LEU A 207 -27.79 -5.67 -0.57
N CYS A 208 -27.09 -6.15 0.46
CA CYS A 208 -27.52 -7.30 1.25
C CYS A 208 -28.88 -7.06 1.89
N ASN A 209 -29.08 -5.90 2.52
CA ASN A 209 -30.34 -5.54 3.18
C ASN A 209 -31.49 -5.46 2.17
N ASN A 210 -31.27 -4.79 1.03
CA ASN A 210 -32.28 -4.60 -0.02
C ASN A 210 -32.69 -5.92 -0.70
N LYS A 211 -31.76 -6.88 -0.81
CA LYS A 211 -32.00 -8.18 -1.45
C LYS A 211 -32.29 -9.31 -0.46
N GLY A 212 -32.19 -9.05 0.85
CA GLY A 212 -32.32 -10.08 1.89
C GLY A 212 -31.18 -11.11 1.87
N PHE A 213 -30.00 -10.77 1.33
CA PHE A 213 -28.85 -11.66 1.30
C PHE A 213 -28.24 -11.81 2.69
N LYS A 214 -27.73 -13.00 2.99
CA LYS A 214 -27.08 -13.28 4.27
C LYS A 214 -25.57 -13.40 4.10
N LEU A 215 -24.84 -12.65 4.91
CA LEU A 215 -23.39 -12.82 5.03
C LEU A 215 -23.05 -14.26 5.40
N CYS A 216 -21.97 -14.79 4.82
CA CYS A 216 -21.60 -16.18 4.97
C CYS A 216 -20.17 -16.34 5.46
N ASP A 217 -19.97 -17.26 6.40
CA ASP A 217 -18.64 -17.70 6.81
C ASP A 217 -17.99 -18.61 5.75
N TRP A 218 -16.89 -18.12 5.19
CA TRP A 218 -16.09 -18.81 4.17
C TRP A 218 -14.83 -19.50 4.73
N THR A 219 -14.62 -19.55 6.05
CA THR A 219 -13.37 -20.03 6.67
C THR A 219 -12.91 -21.41 6.17
N LYS A 220 -13.84 -22.31 5.80
CA LYS A 220 -13.50 -23.64 5.26
C LYS A 220 -13.05 -23.66 3.79
N ARG A 221 -13.24 -22.56 3.05
CA ARG A 221 -13.00 -22.47 1.59
C ARG A 221 -12.09 -21.30 1.21
N LYS A 222 -11.96 -20.31 2.07
CA LYS A 222 -11.11 -19.14 1.92
C LYS A 222 -9.72 -19.42 2.52
N ASP A 223 -8.67 -18.94 1.86
CA ASP A 223 -7.29 -19.02 2.34
C ASP A 223 -6.83 -20.45 2.69
N ILE A 224 -7.25 -21.45 1.92
CA ILE A 224 -6.99 -22.87 2.20
C ILE A 224 -5.64 -23.33 1.64
N MET A 225 -4.97 -24.20 2.40
CA MET A 225 -3.80 -24.93 1.94
C MET A 225 -4.19 -26.34 1.50
N ILE A 226 -3.96 -26.67 0.22
CA ILE A 226 -4.20 -28.01 -0.31
C ILE A 226 -2.89 -28.80 -0.29
N ARG A 227 -2.89 -29.94 0.41
CA ARG A 227 -1.76 -30.88 0.42
C ARG A 227 -2.01 -32.00 -0.59
N ILE A 228 -1.27 -31.97 -1.71
CA ILE A 228 -1.33 -33.02 -2.72
C ILE A 228 -0.32 -34.11 -2.34
N LYS A 229 -0.77 -35.36 -2.18
CA LYS A 229 0.12 -36.51 -1.99
C LYS A 229 0.67 -36.95 -3.35
N GLN A 230 1.97 -37.21 -3.43
CA GLN A 230 2.56 -37.86 -4.60
C GLN A 230 2.13 -39.33 -4.62
N GLU A 231 1.65 -39.81 -5.76
CA GLU A 231 1.47 -41.25 -5.96
C GLU A 231 2.86 -41.92 -5.98
N PRO A 232 3.03 -43.07 -5.31
CA PRO A 232 4.27 -43.83 -5.42
C PRO A 232 4.51 -44.18 -6.90
N LYS A 233 5.75 -43.97 -7.38
CA LYS A 233 6.14 -44.45 -8.71
C LYS A 233 5.87 -45.95 -8.77
N LYS A 234 5.09 -46.38 -9.77
CA LYS A 234 4.98 -47.80 -10.11
C LYS A 234 6.37 -48.25 -10.57
N GLU A 235 6.98 -49.16 -9.83
CA GLU A 235 8.19 -49.90 -10.23
C GLU A 235 7.88 -50.84 -11.40
#